data_AF-A0A8E2DW09-F1
#
_entry.id   AF-A0A8E2DW09-F1
#
_cell.length_a   1.000
_cell.length_b   1.000
_cell.length_c   1.000
_cell.angle_alpha   90.00
_cell.angle_beta   90.00
_cell.angle_gamma   90.00
#
_symmetry.space_group_name_H-M   'P 1'
#
loop_
_entity.id
_entity.type
_entity.pdbx_description
1 polymer ?
#
loop_
_entity_poly.entity_id
_entity_poly.type
_entity_poly.pdbx_seq_one_letter_code
_entity_poly.pdbx_strand_id
1 'polypeptide(L)'
;LIFLPPYSSYILQPFNLSCFLPLKLRYRSQIAALVVLNDLALVKKQRFIRCYNLARTESLTERVIRSGWKVVGIYLWNLSKALTSS
;
A
#
# COMPACT_ATOMS: atom_id res chain seq x y z
N LEU A 1 -18.10 6.38 11.98
CA LEU A 1 -18.06 5.29 10.98
C LEU A 1 -18.16 5.94 9.60
N ILE A 2 -17.24 5.67 8.66
CA ILE A 2 -17.35 6.16 7.28
C ILE A 2 -18.22 5.15 6.53
N PHE A 3 -19.37 5.58 5.99
CA PHE A 3 -20.21 4.74 5.14
C PHE A 3 -19.65 4.73 3.71
N LEU A 4 -19.08 3.61 3.30
CA LEU A 4 -18.67 3.36 1.92
C LEU A 4 -19.73 2.47 1.25
N PRO A 5 -20.15 2.76 0.01
CA PRO A 5 -21.09 1.90 -0.69
C PRO A 5 -20.49 0.51 -0.94
N PRO A 6 -21.31 -0.56 -0.99
CA PRO A 6 -20.84 -1.90 -1.31
C PRO A 6 -20.10 -1.90 -2.65
N TYR A 7 -19.06 -2.72 -2.78
CA TYR A 7 -18.15 -2.81 -3.94
C TYR A 7 -17.21 -1.62 -4.18
N SER A 8 -17.23 -0.58 -3.33
CA SER A 8 -16.30 0.56 -3.47
C SER A 8 -14.90 0.33 -2.87
N SER A 9 -14.66 -0.79 -2.20
CA SER A 9 -13.40 -1.08 -1.50
C SER A 9 -12.15 -1.10 -2.39
N TYR A 10 -12.29 -1.38 -3.69
CA TYR A 10 -11.14 -1.37 -4.60
C TYR A 10 -10.76 0.05 -5.05
N ILE A 11 -11.75 0.91 -5.30
CA ILE A 11 -11.56 2.22 -5.94
C ILE A 11 -11.44 3.32 -4.88
N LEU A 12 -12.25 3.26 -3.82
CA LEU A 12 -12.34 4.32 -2.81
C LEU A 12 -11.50 4.04 -1.56
N GLN A 13 -10.78 2.92 -1.49
CA GLN A 13 -9.92 2.62 -0.35
C GLN A 13 -8.50 3.15 -0.61
N PRO A 14 -8.11 4.32 -0.05
CA PRO A 14 -6.77 4.88 -0.24
C PRO A 14 -5.68 3.92 0.18
N PHE A 15 -5.97 3.07 1.16
CA PHE A 15 -5.04 2.05 1.63
C PHE A 15 -4.67 1.02 0.55
N ASN A 16 -5.61 0.61 -0.31
CA ASN A 16 -5.33 -0.33 -1.40
C ASN A 16 -4.47 0.31 -2.50
N LEU A 17 -4.77 1.56 -2.85
CA LEU A 17 -4.11 2.26 -3.95
C LEU A 17 -2.73 2.82 -3.57
N SER A 18 -2.58 3.36 -2.35
CA SER A 18 -1.35 4.06 -1.98
C SER A 18 -0.40 3.27 -1.10
N CYS A 19 -0.92 2.40 -0.25
CA CYS A 19 -0.10 1.70 0.75
C CYS A 19 0.19 0.27 0.30
N PHE A 20 -0.85 -0.48 -0.09
CA PHE A 20 -0.72 -1.87 -0.46
C PHE A 20 -0.11 -2.08 -1.83
N LEU A 21 -0.39 -1.21 -2.81
CA LEU A 21 0.19 -1.36 -4.14
C LEU A 21 1.73 -1.19 -4.11
N PRO A 22 2.31 -0.12 -3.54
CA PRO A 22 3.77 -0.01 -3.42
C PRO A 22 4.38 -1.11 -2.53
N LEU A 23 3.70 -1.48 -1.44
CA LEU A 23 4.14 -2.58 -0.57
C LEU A 23 4.28 -3.89 -1.36
N LYS A 24 3.26 -4.25 -2.13
CA LYS A 24 3.22 -5.47 -2.95
C LYS A 24 4.34 -5.46 -3.99
N LEU A 25 4.56 -4.32 -4.67
CA LEU A 25 5.62 -4.17 -5.67
C LEU A 25 7.01 -4.34 -5.05
N ARG A 26 7.29 -3.63 -3.93
CA ARG A 26 8.57 -3.69 -3.23
C ARG A 26 8.86 -5.08 -2.67
N TYR A 27 7.87 -5.68 -2.03
CA TYR A 27 7.97 -7.05 -1.53
C TYR A 27 8.28 -8.05 -2.64
N ARG A 28 7.60 -7.97 -3.80
CA ARG A 28 7.87 -8.83 -4.95
C ARG A 28 9.28 -8.66 -5.48
N SER A 29 9.77 -7.41 -5.57
CA SER A 29 11.15 -7.12 -5.99
C SER A 29 12.18 -7.73 -5.04
N GLN A 30 11.98 -7.58 -3.73
CA GLN A 30 12.92 -8.09 -2.73
C GLN A 30 12.94 -9.62 -2.69
N ILE A 31 11.78 -10.27 -2.83
CA ILE A 31 11.71 -11.73 -2.89
C ILE A 31 12.30 -12.27 -4.19
N ALA A 32 12.05 -11.63 -5.33
CA ALA A 32 12.64 -12.05 -6.59
C ALA A 32 14.18 -12.07 -6.50
N ALA A 33 14.79 -11.04 -5.90
CA ALA A 33 16.24 -11.01 -5.68
C ALA A 33 16.74 -12.13 -4.75
N LEU A 34 15.98 -12.51 -3.73
CA LEU A 34 16.37 -13.55 -2.77
C LEU A 34 16.14 -14.98 -3.27
N VAL A 35 15.15 -15.19 -4.14
CA VAL A 35 14.84 -16.51 -4.74
C VAL A 35 15.93 -16.92 -5.72
N VAL A 36 16.53 -15.98 -6.45
CA VAL A 36 17.71 -16.23 -7.31
C VAL A 36 18.88 -16.84 -6.52
N LEU A 37 18.96 -16.62 -5.21
CA LEU A 37 20.10 -16.99 -4.38
C LEU A 37 19.92 -18.28 -3.56
N ASN A 38 18.71 -18.80 -3.31
CA ASN A 38 18.51 -20.02 -2.52
C ASN A 38 17.05 -20.51 -2.48
N ASP A 39 16.79 -21.82 -2.62
CA ASP A 39 15.43 -22.41 -2.72
C ASP A 39 14.96 -23.25 -1.51
N LEU A 40 15.49 -22.99 -0.31
CA LEU A 40 15.12 -23.74 0.90
C LEU A 40 13.84 -23.21 1.58
N ALA A 41 12.87 -24.08 1.82
CA ALA A 41 11.51 -23.73 2.29
C ALA A 41 11.45 -23.08 3.69
N LEU A 42 12.26 -23.52 4.65
CA LEU A 42 12.27 -22.94 6.01
C LEU A 42 12.75 -21.47 5.99
N VAL A 43 13.70 -21.18 5.11
CA VAL A 43 14.24 -19.83 4.86
C VAL A 43 13.16 -18.92 4.26
N LYS A 44 12.13 -19.47 3.58
CA LYS A 44 11.05 -18.67 2.94
C LYS A 44 10.22 -17.88 3.96
N LYS A 45 9.93 -18.42 5.15
CA LYS A 45 9.16 -17.70 6.19
C LYS A 45 9.95 -16.54 6.82
N GLN A 46 11.21 -16.76 7.16
CA GLN A 46 12.06 -15.70 7.71
C GLN A 46 12.32 -14.60 6.67
N ARG A 47 12.54 -14.98 5.40
CA ARG A 47 12.65 -14.03 4.29
C ARG A 47 11.36 -13.26 4.06
N PHE A 48 10.20 -13.91 4.17
CA PHE A 48 8.90 -13.23 4.10
C PHE A 48 8.82 -12.09 5.12
N ILE A 49 9.07 -12.39 6.41
CA ILE A 49 8.95 -11.41 7.49
C ILE A 49 9.93 -10.25 7.27
N ARG A 50 11.17 -10.57 6.88
CA ARG A 50 12.20 -9.54 6.60
C ARG A 50 11.82 -8.65 5.42
N CYS A 51 11.42 -9.24 4.29
CA CYS A 51 11.05 -8.49 3.08
C CYS A 51 9.80 -7.66 3.31
N TYR A 52 8.82 -8.23 4.02
CA TYR A 52 7.61 -7.52 4.38
C TYR A 52 7.93 -6.33 5.29
N ASN A 53 8.77 -6.50 6.32
CA ASN A 53 9.14 -5.41 7.22
C ASN A 53 9.85 -4.27 6.48
N LEU A 54 10.82 -4.59 5.61
CA LEU A 54 11.51 -3.59 4.79
C LEU A 54 10.55 -2.87 3.85
N ALA A 55 9.76 -3.62 3.09
CA ALA A 55 8.76 -3.03 2.19
C ALA A 55 7.76 -2.16 2.96
N ARG A 56 7.34 -2.57 4.16
CA ARG A 56 6.43 -1.82 5.03
C ARG A 56 7.03 -0.50 5.48
N THR A 57 8.29 -0.48 5.92
CA THR A 57 8.95 0.76 6.34
C THR A 57 9.10 1.75 5.20
N GLU A 58 9.26 1.27 3.96
CA GLU A 58 9.35 2.13 2.78
C GLU A 58 7.97 2.62 2.29
N SER A 59 6.94 1.77 2.36
CA SER A 59 5.64 2.05 1.76
C SER A 59 4.64 2.69 2.73
N LEU A 60 4.72 2.42 4.04
CA LEU A 60 3.82 2.97 5.06
C LEU A 60 4.41 4.22 5.73
N THR A 61 4.97 5.12 4.94
CA THR A 61 5.41 6.42 5.44
C THR A 61 4.25 7.39 5.47
N GLU A 62 4.30 8.37 6.37
CA GLU A 62 3.29 9.42 6.46
C GLU A 62 3.07 10.13 5.12
N ARG A 63 4.16 10.36 4.37
CA ARG A 63 4.12 10.96 3.04
C ARG A 63 3.28 10.13 2.06
N VAL A 64 3.53 8.82 1.98
CA VAL A 64 2.83 7.91 1.06
C VAL A 64 1.35 7.77 1.44
N ILE A 65 1.06 7.68 2.74
CA ILE A 65 -0.31 7.64 3.25
C ILE A 65 -1.04 8.94 2.83
N ARG A 66 -0.49 10.11 3.17
CA ARG A 66 -1.10 11.41 2.85
C ARG A 66 -1.26 11.63 1.34
N SER A 67 -0.30 11.20 0.51
CA SER A 67 -0.44 11.27 -0.95
C SER A 67 -1.56 10.35 -1.45
N GLY A 68 -1.73 9.18 -0.83
CA GLY A 68 -2.81 8.25 -1.15
C GLY A 68 -4.20 8.83 -1.01
N TRP A 69 -4.45 9.49 0.13
CA TRP A 69 -5.72 10.18 0.37
C TRP A 69 -6.01 11.26 -0.67
N LYS A 70 -4.98 11.99 -1.14
CA LYS A 70 -5.12 12.98 -2.22
C LYS A 70 -5.46 12.33 -3.57
N VAL A 71 -4.82 11.21 -3.91
CA VAL A 71 -5.06 10.49 -5.18
C VAL A 71 -6.49 9.97 -5.28
N VAL A 72 -7.07 9.50 -4.17
CA VAL A 72 -8.46 9.04 -4.14
C VAL A 72 -9.47 10.20 -4.08
N GLY A 73 -9.00 11.45 -4.04
CA GLY A 73 -9.87 12.63 -3.96
C GLY A 73 -10.59 12.76 -2.61
N ILE A 74 -10.19 11.99 -1.59
CA ILE A 74 -10.81 12.01 -0.27
C ILE A 74 -10.06 13.00 0.61
N TYR A 75 -10.64 14.20 0.75
CA TYR A 75 -10.13 15.25 1.63
C TYR A 75 -10.91 15.28 2.94
N LEU A 76 -10.43 14.55 3.95
CA LEU A 76 -11.09 14.42 5.28
C LEU A 76 -11.42 15.75 5.95
N TRP A 77 -10.65 16.81 5.68
CA TRP A 77 -10.78 18.11 6.34
C TRP A 77 -11.28 19.22 5.41
N ASN A 78 -11.51 18.94 4.13
CA ASN A 78 -11.98 19.93 3.17
C ASN A 78 -12.80 19.26 2.07
N LEU A 79 -14.09 19.01 2.37
CA LEU A 79 -15.03 18.42 1.43
C LEU A 79 -15.20 19.28 0.16
N SER A 80 -15.18 20.60 0.30
CA SER A 80 -15.33 21.54 -0.83
C SER A 80 -14.24 21.36 -1.88
N LYS A 81 -13.02 20.99 -1.45
CA LYS A 81 -11.92 20.67 -2.36
C LYS A 81 -12.16 19.39 -3.16
N ALA A 82 -12.87 18.41 -2.61
CA ALA A 82 -13.24 17.20 -3.33
C ALA A 82 -14.26 17.49 -4.45
N LEU A 83 -15.16 18.45 -4.22
CA LEU A 83 -16.20 18.84 -5.18
C LEU A 83 -15.69 19.77 -6.29
N THR A 84 -14.57 20.45 -6.07
CA THR A 84 -14.01 21.46 -6.99
C THR A 84 -12.78 20.98 -7.75
N SER A 85 -12.20 19.82 -7.40
CA SER A 85 -11.13 19.20 -8.17
C SER A 85 -11.70 18.57 -9.45
N SER A 86 -11.72 19.35 -10.53
CA SER A 86 -11.97 18.91 -11.91
C SER A 86 -10.67 18.48 -12.57
#